data_AF-A0A525D9U6-F1
#
_entry.id   AF-A0A525D9U6-F1
#
_cell.length_a   1.000
_cell.length_b   1.000
_cell.length_c   1.000
_cell.angle_alpha   90.00
_cell.angle_beta   90.00
_cell.angle_gamma   90.00
#
_symmetry.space_group_name_H-M   'P 1'
#
loop_
_entity.id
_entity.type
_entity.pdbx_description
1 polymer ?
#
loop_
_entity_poly.entity_id
_entity_poly.type
_entity_poly.pdbx_seq_one_letter_code
_entity_poly.pdbx_strand_id
1 'polypeptide(L)'
;MDRDKIIQDLYQAFKNFSRPENFTDYEHCPECYDHNETMKSARLTTLNSEHFGTPGYNPFNFLTAEAIGHFMPRLLELAITGVKTKDNELFLHNFLFHLAPDKDFDRFKDYNEEQISAVLALYDMQI
;
A
#
# COMPACT_ATOMS: atom_id res chain seq x y z
N MET A 1 6.98 9.79 -20.01
CA MET A 1 5.78 8.96 -19.79
C MET A 1 4.74 9.87 -19.15
N ASP A 2 3.49 9.83 -19.61
CA ASP A 2 2.42 10.65 -19.04
C ASP A 2 2.04 10.11 -17.65
N ARG A 3 2.25 10.92 -16.61
CA ARG A 3 2.01 10.51 -15.20
C ARG A 3 0.55 10.17 -14.96
N ASP A 4 -0.37 10.89 -15.58
CA ASP A 4 -1.80 10.65 -15.37
C ASP A 4 -2.22 9.33 -16.01
N LYS A 5 -1.64 8.99 -17.16
CA LYS A 5 -1.83 7.68 -17.80
C LYS A 5 -1.31 6.55 -16.93
N ILE A 6 -0.14 6.71 -16.31
CA ILE A 6 0.42 5.73 -15.36
C ILE A 6 -0.58 5.51 -14.23
N ILE A 7 -1.03 6.58 -13.59
CA ILE A 7 -1.98 6.50 -12.47
C ILE A 7 -3.25 5.77 -12.91
N GLN A 8 -3.83 6.13 -14.06
CA GLN A 8 -5.01 5.44 -14.57
C GLN A 8 -4.78 3.93 -14.76
N ASP A 9 -3.64 3.54 -15.31
CA ASP A 9 -3.28 2.13 -15.52
C ASP A 9 -3.13 1.38 -14.20
N LEU A 10 -2.53 2.02 -13.19
CA LEU A 10 -2.44 1.45 -11.83
C LEU A 10 -3.84 1.15 -11.27
N TYR A 11 -4.76 2.12 -11.33
CA TYR A 11 -6.13 1.90 -10.85
C TYR A 11 -6.88 0.83 -11.66
N GLN A 12 -6.60 0.69 -12.96
CA GLN A 12 -7.19 -0.40 -13.76
C GLN A 12 -6.62 -1.78 -13.40
N ALA A 13 -5.31 -1.90 -13.19
CA ALA A 13 -4.65 -3.16 -12.86
C ALA A 13 -5.16 -3.75 -11.52
N PHE A 14 -5.47 -2.89 -10.55
CA PHE A 14 -5.91 -3.30 -9.21
C PHE A 14 -7.43 -3.27 -9.00
N LYS A 15 -8.24 -2.94 -10.01
CA LYS A 15 -9.70 -2.75 -9.86
C LYS A 15 -10.47 -3.97 -9.33
N ASN A 16 -9.90 -5.17 -9.47
CA ASN A 16 -10.54 -6.42 -9.05
C ASN A 16 -10.35 -6.72 -7.55
N PHE A 17 -9.48 -5.97 -6.86
CA PHE A 17 -9.38 -6.07 -5.40
C PHE A 17 -10.54 -5.34 -4.75
N SER A 18 -11.48 -6.13 -4.23
CA SER A 18 -12.61 -5.63 -3.46
C SER A 18 -12.13 -4.98 -2.16
N ARG A 19 -12.98 -4.14 -1.57
CA ARG A 19 -12.72 -3.66 -0.21
C ARG A 19 -12.92 -4.82 0.75
N PRO A 20 -11.91 -5.23 1.54
CA PRO A 20 -12.08 -6.33 2.48
C PRO A 20 -12.96 -5.92 3.67
N GLU A 21 -13.55 -6.89 4.35
CA GLU A 21 -14.25 -6.67 5.61
C GLU A 21 -13.29 -6.30 6.74
N ASN A 22 -12.10 -6.94 6.75
CA ASN A 22 -11.03 -6.74 7.71
C ASN A 22 -9.70 -6.51 7.00
N PHE A 23 -8.94 -5.54 7.49
CA PHE A 23 -7.69 -5.10 6.88
C PHE A 23 -6.47 -5.78 7.50
N THR A 24 -6.58 -6.26 8.74
CA THR A 24 -5.53 -6.98 9.48
C THR A 24 -6.14 -8.20 10.18
N ASP A 25 -5.29 -9.02 10.84
CA ASP A 25 -5.75 -9.98 11.85
C ASP A 25 -6.12 -9.25 13.14
N TYR A 26 -7.29 -8.61 13.15
CA TYR A 26 -7.72 -7.67 14.21
C TYR A 26 -7.91 -8.33 15.59
N GLU A 27 -7.96 -9.67 15.67
CA GLU A 27 -8.12 -10.41 16.94
C GLU A 27 -6.77 -10.80 17.56
N HIS A 28 -5.65 -10.66 16.83
CA HIS A 28 -4.33 -11.07 17.28
C HIS A 28 -3.81 -10.24 18.46
N CYS A 29 -3.86 -8.91 18.37
CA CYS A 29 -3.38 -8.00 19.40
C CYS A 29 -4.00 -6.58 19.27
N PRO A 30 -3.88 -5.72 20.30
CA PRO A 30 -4.41 -4.35 20.24
C PRO A 30 -3.86 -3.52 19.07
N GLU A 31 -2.59 -3.70 18.70
CA GLU A 31 -1.99 -2.98 17.57
C GLU A 31 -2.61 -3.39 16.22
N CYS A 32 -2.87 -4.69 16.02
CA CYS A 32 -3.59 -5.15 14.83
C CYS A 32 -5.01 -4.58 14.78
N TYR A 33 -5.70 -4.51 15.93
CA TYR A 33 -7.04 -3.92 16.04
C TYR A 33 -7.03 -2.42 15.69
N ASP A 34 -6.11 -1.65 16.26
CA ASP A 34 -5.99 -0.21 16.00
C ASP A 34 -5.68 0.08 14.53
N HIS A 35 -4.80 -0.71 13.91
CA HIS A 35 -4.51 -0.63 12.49
C HIS A 35 -5.71 -1.05 11.63
N ASN A 36 -6.48 -2.06 12.04
CA ASN A 36 -7.71 -2.45 11.34
C ASN A 36 -8.70 -1.28 11.28
N GLU A 37 -8.98 -0.65 12.41
CA GLU A 37 -9.94 0.45 12.50
C GLU A 37 -9.48 1.68 11.71
N THR A 38 -8.17 2.00 11.79
CA THR A 38 -7.56 3.07 10.98
C THR A 38 -7.81 2.83 9.49
N MET A 39 -7.50 1.64 8.99
CA MET A 39 -7.62 1.32 7.56
C MET A 39 -9.07 1.13 7.11
N LYS A 40 -9.93 0.64 8.00
CA LYS A 40 -11.39 0.51 7.78
C LYS A 40 -12.09 1.86 7.68
N SER A 41 -11.54 2.91 8.28
CA SER A 41 -12.03 4.29 8.11
C SER A 41 -11.60 4.93 6.77
N ALA A 42 -10.49 4.46 6.20
CA ALA A 42 -9.90 5.03 4.99
C ALA A 42 -10.58 4.53 3.70
N ARG A 43 -10.71 5.43 2.70
CA ARG A 43 -11.12 5.11 1.32
C ARG A 43 -9.96 5.40 0.38
N LEU A 44 -9.96 4.81 -0.82
CA LEU A 44 -8.95 5.12 -1.84
C LEU A 44 -8.80 6.63 -2.10
N THR A 45 -9.91 7.36 -2.11
CA THR A 45 -9.92 8.81 -2.36
C THR A 45 -9.45 9.65 -1.17
N THR A 46 -9.43 9.09 0.05
CA THR A 46 -9.06 9.82 1.28
C THR A 46 -7.75 9.33 1.89
N LEU A 47 -7.26 8.18 1.44
CA LEU A 47 -6.01 7.59 1.89
C LEU A 47 -4.84 8.50 1.54
N ASN A 48 -4.01 8.77 2.54
CA ASN A 48 -2.85 9.66 2.48
C ASN A 48 -1.72 9.09 3.33
N SER A 49 -0.55 9.74 3.33
CA SER A 49 0.63 9.27 4.07
C SER A 49 0.44 9.23 5.60
N GLU A 50 -0.48 10.02 6.17
CA GLU A 50 -0.73 10.05 7.62
C GLU A 50 -1.39 8.76 8.13
N HIS A 51 -2.17 8.08 7.29
CA HIS A 51 -2.76 6.77 7.63
C HIS A 51 -1.70 5.69 7.87
N PHE A 52 -0.47 5.91 7.39
CA PHE A 52 0.65 4.99 7.54
C PHE A 52 1.62 5.39 8.66
N GLY A 53 1.22 6.34 9.51
CA GLY A 53 1.89 6.61 10.78
C GLY A 53 3.38 6.92 10.66
N THR A 54 4.18 6.24 11.48
CA THR A 54 5.66 6.34 11.50
C THR A 54 6.28 5.01 11.10
N PRO A 55 7.57 4.97 10.72
CA PRO A 55 8.27 3.71 10.46
C PRO A 55 8.16 2.69 11.60
N GLY A 56 8.07 3.14 12.86
CA GLY A 56 7.90 2.27 14.03
C GLY A 56 6.46 1.93 14.42
N TYR A 57 5.45 2.55 13.79
CA TYR A 57 4.03 2.27 14.05
C TYR A 57 3.24 2.56 12.76
N ASN A 58 3.15 1.54 11.90
CA ASN A 58 2.46 1.62 10.62
C ASN A 58 1.75 0.30 10.29
N PRO A 59 0.66 0.35 9.51
CA PRO A 59 -0.16 -0.82 9.27
C PRO A 59 0.45 -1.81 8.27
N PHE A 60 1.49 -1.46 7.49
CA PHE A 60 1.91 -2.27 6.33
C PHE A 60 2.25 -3.71 6.69
N ASN A 61 2.91 -3.93 7.83
CA ASN A 61 3.29 -5.25 8.30
C ASN A 61 2.12 -6.10 8.80
N PHE A 62 0.96 -5.47 9.05
CA PHE A 62 -0.23 -6.12 9.57
C PHE A 62 -1.33 -6.30 8.52
N LEU A 63 -1.22 -5.61 7.37
CA LEU A 63 -2.21 -5.68 6.32
C LEU A 63 -2.26 -7.08 5.70
N THR A 64 -3.47 -7.59 5.50
CA THR A 64 -3.70 -8.80 4.70
C THR A 64 -3.35 -8.56 3.23
N ALA A 65 -3.15 -9.64 2.46
CA ALA A 65 -2.86 -9.53 1.02
C ALA A 65 -4.01 -8.83 0.26
N GLU A 66 -5.26 -9.12 0.62
CA GLU A 66 -6.44 -8.46 0.06
C GLU A 66 -6.47 -6.96 0.37
N ALA A 67 -6.15 -6.58 1.61
CA ALA A 67 -6.09 -5.18 2.04
C ALA A 67 -5.01 -4.38 1.32
N ILE A 68 -3.82 -4.98 1.16
CA ILE A 68 -2.73 -4.37 0.39
C ILE A 68 -3.15 -4.22 -1.08
N GLY A 69 -3.70 -5.27 -1.69
CA GLY A 69 -4.20 -5.22 -3.07
C GLY A 69 -5.27 -4.15 -3.30
N HIS A 70 -6.21 -4.02 -2.36
CA HIS A 70 -7.24 -2.99 -2.40
C HIS A 70 -6.65 -1.58 -2.44
N PHE A 71 -5.67 -1.30 -1.57
CA PHE A 71 -5.05 0.03 -1.47
C PHE A 71 -3.88 0.27 -2.42
N MET A 72 -3.34 -0.77 -3.06
CA MET A 72 -2.17 -0.70 -3.91
C MET A 72 -2.18 0.43 -4.94
N PRO A 73 -3.23 0.68 -5.74
CA PRO A 73 -3.17 1.73 -6.76
C PRO A 73 -2.96 3.12 -6.14
N ARG A 74 -3.56 3.38 -4.97
CA ARG A 74 -3.37 4.63 -4.23
C ARG A 74 -2.00 4.69 -3.56
N LEU A 75 -1.49 3.58 -3.03
CA LEU A 75 -0.14 3.50 -2.47
C LEU A 75 0.93 3.84 -3.53
N LEU A 76 0.81 3.24 -4.71
CA LEU A 76 1.67 3.51 -5.86
C LEU A 76 1.54 4.97 -6.31
N GLU A 77 0.33 5.52 -6.38
CA GLU A 77 0.10 6.93 -6.69
C GLU A 77 0.81 7.88 -5.70
N LEU A 78 0.66 7.65 -4.39
CA LEU A 78 1.34 8.44 -3.35
C LEU A 78 2.86 8.38 -3.50
N ALA A 79 3.39 7.21 -3.87
CA ALA A 79 4.81 7.00 -4.09
C ALA A 79 5.35 7.78 -5.31
N ILE A 80 4.71 7.65 -6.48
CA ILE A 80 5.18 8.30 -7.73
C ILE A 80 4.91 9.81 -7.77
N THR A 81 3.98 10.30 -6.97
CA THR A 81 3.69 11.73 -6.85
C THR A 81 4.62 12.44 -5.85
N GLY A 82 5.50 11.70 -5.17
CA GLY A 82 6.48 12.26 -4.25
C GLY A 82 5.86 12.80 -2.97
N VAL A 83 4.73 12.21 -2.52
CA VAL A 83 4.11 12.58 -1.25
C VAL A 83 5.10 12.36 -0.12
N LYS A 84 5.10 13.29 0.84
CA LYS A 84 5.92 13.20 2.04
C LYS A 84 5.12 12.67 3.23
N THR A 85 5.80 12.01 4.14
CA THR A 85 5.28 11.66 5.46
C THR A 85 5.26 12.87 6.37
N LYS A 86 4.67 12.73 7.57
CA LYS A 86 4.69 13.79 8.59
C LYS A 86 6.11 14.19 9.02
N ASP A 87 7.08 13.29 8.87
CA ASP A 87 8.48 13.49 9.22
C ASP A 87 9.28 14.08 8.05
N ASN A 88 8.60 14.56 6.99
CA ASN A 88 9.18 15.15 5.77
C ASN A 88 10.04 14.19 4.92
N GLU A 89 9.91 12.89 5.16
CA GLU A 89 10.52 11.82 4.35
C GLU A 89 9.65 11.47 3.15
N LEU A 90 10.25 10.98 2.06
CA LEU A 90 9.48 10.47 0.92
C LEU A 90 8.69 9.23 1.34
N PHE A 91 7.38 9.24 1.08
CA PHE A 91 6.50 8.08 1.33
C PHE A 91 7.03 6.83 0.63
N LEU A 92 7.61 6.98 -0.56
CA LEU A 92 8.25 5.91 -1.32
C LEU A 92 9.27 5.12 -0.48
N HIS A 93 10.12 5.77 0.32
CA HIS A 93 11.15 5.07 1.10
C HIS A 93 10.53 4.18 2.17
N ASN A 94 9.54 4.70 2.90
CA ASN A 94 8.81 3.92 3.91
C ASN A 94 8.06 2.75 3.24
N PHE A 95 7.40 3.02 2.12
CA PHE A 95 6.63 2.02 1.40
C PHE A 95 7.49 0.89 0.82
N LEU A 96 8.62 1.19 0.18
CA LEU A 96 9.54 0.19 -0.37
C LEU A 96 10.15 -0.70 0.71
N PHE A 97 10.48 -0.14 1.88
CA PHE A 97 10.98 -0.91 3.02
C PHE A 97 9.98 -2.00 3.43
N HIS A 98 8.69 -1.69 3.46
CA HIS A 98 7.64 -2.62 3.86
C HIS A 98 7.16 -3.57 2.74
N LEU A 99 7.39 -3.21 1.48
CA LEU A 99 7.11 -4.07 0.32
C LEU A 99 8.15 -5.18 0.11
N ALA A 100 9.34 -5.06 0.71
CA ALA A 100 10.38 -6.05 0.57
C ALA A 100 9.84 -7.45 0.97
N PRO A 101 10.06 -8.48 0.16
CA PRO A 101 9.58 -9.82 0.46
C PRO A 101 10.20 -10.32 1.78
N ASP A 102 9.36 -10.85 2.65
CA ASP A 102 9.78 -11.57 3.85
C ASP A 102 9.46 -13.06 3.67
N LYS A 103 10.26 -13.94 4.29
CA LYS A 103 10.10 -15.40 4.25
C LYS A 103 8.76 -15.88 4.80
N ASP A 104 8.10 -15.07 5.61
CA ASP A 104 6.91 -15.45 6.37
C ASP A 104 5.59 -14.92 5.74
N PHE A 105 5.66 -14.04 4.74
CA PHE A 105 4.44 -13.47 4.11
C PHE A 105 4.65 -13.02 2.66
N ASP A 106 3.99 -13.73 1.73
CA ASP A 106 3.93 -13.33 0.32
C ASP A 106 2.80 -12.30 0.10
N ARG A 107 3.18 -11.02 0.07
CA ARG A 107 2.28 -9.88 -0.18
C ARG A 107 1.67 -9.89 -1.58
N PHE A 108 2.28 -10.61 -2.51
CA PHE A 108 1.92 -10.63 -3.92
C PHE A 108 1.29 -11.97 -4.34
N LYS A 109 0.97 -12.86 -3.39
CA LYS A 109 0.43 -14.20 -3.67
C LYS A 109 -0.82 -14.19 -4.56
N ASP A 110 -1.62 -13.13 -4.48
CA ASP A 110 -2.89 -12.97 -5.20
C ASP A 110 -2.72 -12.07 -6.45
N TYR A 111 -1.49 -11.68 -6.79
CA TYR A 111 -1.23 -10.73 -7.87
C TYR A 111 -0.96 -11.47 -9.18
N ASN A 112 -1.45 -10.91 -10.28
CA ASN A 112 -1.09 -11.34 -11.62
C ASN A 112 0.19 -10.64 -12.13
N GLU A 113 0.68 -11.05 -13.30
CA GLU A 113 1.92 -10.49 -13.89
C GLU A 113 1.84 -8.98 -14.13
N GLU A 114 0.67 -8.45 -14.49
CA GLU A 114 0.45 -7.01 -14.71
C GLU A 114 0.60 -6.23 -13.39
N GLN A 115 0.02 -6.73 -12.31
CA GLN A 115 0.07 -6.13 -10.98
C GLN A 115 1.47 -6.20 -10.38
N ILE A 116 2.18 -7.33 -10.55
CA ILE A 116 3.58 -7.47 -10.14
C ILE A 116 4.44 -6.46 -10.91
N SER A 117 4.26 -6.39 -12.24
CA SER A 117 5.00 -5.46 -13.09
C SER A 117 4.76 -4.00 -12.71
N ALA A 118 3.52 -3.64 -12.35
CA ALA A 118 3.15 -2.31 -11.89
C ALA A 118 3.87 -1.92 -10.58
N VAL A 119 4.03 -2.86 -9.65
CA VAL A 119 4.79 -2.64 -8.40
C VAL A 119 6.29 -2.57 -8.70
N LEU A 120 6.82 -3.48 -9.52
CA LEU A 120 8.25 -3.53 -9.85
C LEU A 120 8.71 -2.28 -10.61
N ALA A 121 7.84 -1.66 -11.41
CA ALA A 121 8.15 -0.40 -12.09
C ALA A 121 8.55 0.72 -11.12
N LEU A 122 8.14 0.69 -9.84
CA LEU A 122 8.62 1.63 -8.83
C LEU A 122 10.11 1.47 -8.51
N TYR A 123 10.62 0.24 -8.53
CA TYR A 123 12.04 -0.01 -8.26
C TYR A 123 12.93 0.48 -9.42
N ASP A 124 12.41 0.46 -10.65
CA ASP A 124 13.11 0.97 -11.83
C ASP A 124 13.03 2.51 -11.93
N MET A 125 12.07 3.12 -11.24
CA MET A 125 11.85 4.57 -11.22
C MET A 125 12.81 5.34 -10.30
N GLN A 126 13.88 4.72 -9.76
CA GLN A 126 14.86 5.34 -8.84
C GLN A 126 15.13 6.80 -9.19
N ILE A 127 14.50 7.68 -8.40
CA ILE A 127 14.67 9.14 -8.40
C ILE A 127 15.91 9.48 -7.59
#